data_AF-A0A9E0E6F2-F1
#
_entry.id   AF-A0A9E0E6F2-F1
#
_cell.length_a   1.000
_cell.length_b   1.000
_cell.length_c   1.000
_cell.angle_alpha   90.00
_cell.angle_beta   90.00
_cell.angle_gamma   90.00
#
_symmetry.space_group_name_H-M   'P 1'
#
loop_
_entity.id
_entity.type
_entity.pdbx_description
1 polymer ?
#
loop_
_entity_poly.entity_id
_entity_poly.type
_entity_poly.pdbx_seq_one_letter_code
_entity_poly.pdbx_strand_id
1 'polypeptide(L)'
;MTFVLALLIIMPACAMTGCSGSKEPDNKTSVDYTVVENADLPEELKKLIESKKDKVMRLTYTTKDYTYVVAGYGTRETSGYSIKVNDVYTGDNALYIDLNLIGPAAGEAVNEIDTYPVIVLKMERREESVVFKM
;
A
#
# COMPACT_ATOMS: atom_id res chain seq x y z
N MET A 1 55.33 43.66 13.12
CA MET A 1 56.06 42.46 12.64
C MET A 1 55.58 41.29 13.49
N THR A 2 54.62 40.51 12.98
CA THR A 2 54.83 39.09 12.55
C THR A 2 55.06 38.19 13.77
N PHE A 3 54.21 37.23 14.15
CA PHE A 3 53.81 36.01 13.42
C PHE A 3 52.53 35.44 14.15
N VAL A 4 51.39 35.16 13.49
CA VAL A 4 51.04 33.87 12.82
C VAL A 4 50.69 32.79 13.88
N LEU A 5 49.61 32.00 13.88
CA LEU A 5 49.01 31.15 12.83
C LEU A 5 47.63 30.62 13.31
N ALA A 6 46.67 30.64 12.39
CA ALA A 6 45.49 29.77 12.21
C ALA A 6 44.87 28.97 13.38
N LEU A 7 43.62 29.33 13.69
CA LEU A 7 42.60 28.40 14.20
C LEU A 7 41.63 28.10 13.04
N LEU A 8 41.97 27.09 12.24
CA LEU A 8 41.11 26.52 11.20
C LEU A 8 41.43 25.03 11.09
N ILE A 9 40.39 24.20 11.29
CA ILE A 9 40.06 22.89 10.68
C ILE A 9 38.85 22.39 11.53
N ILE A 10 37.59 22.60 11.14
CA ILE A 10 36.81 22.01 10.03
C ILE A 10 36.56 20.49 10.24
N MET A 11 35.35 20.16 10.75
CA MET A 11 34.33 19.18 10.27
C MET A 11 34.73 17.71 9.93
N PRO A 12 33.81 16.71 9.77
CA PRO A 12 32.34 16.79 9.75
C PRO A 12 31.50 15.62 10.37
N ALA A 13 30.18 15.84 10.34
CA ALA A 13 29.10 14.89 10.01
C ALA A 13 28.51 13.96 11.09
N CYS A 14 27.69 14.54 11.96
CA CYS A 14 26.36 13.98 12.18
C CYS A 14 25.55 14.14 10.89
N ALA A 15 25.40 13.09 10.08
CA ALA A 15 24.27 12.92 9.15
C ALA A 15 24.37 11.56 8.45
N MET A 16 24.19 10.47 9.19
CA MET A 16 23.63 9.26 8.58
C MET A 16 22.10 9.30 8.77
N THR A 17 21.46 10.37 8.31
CA THR A 17 20.07 10.27 7.85
C THR A 17 20.14 9.81 6.40
N GLY A 18 20.45 8.52 6.23
CA GLY A 18 20.10 7.81 5.01
C GLY A 18 18.59 7.65 4.98
N CYS A 19 17.86 8.73 4.70
CA CYS A 19 16.55 8.58 4.10
C CYS A 19 16.81 8.00 2.72
N SER A 20 16.79 6.68 2.60
CA SER A 20 16.57 6.06 1.30
C SER A 20 15.18 6.51 0.86
N GLY A 21 15.12 7.65 0.18
CA GLY A 21 13.96 8.00 -0.63
C GLY A 21 13.87 6.90 -1.67
N SER A 22 12.92 6.00 -1.49
CA SER A 22 12.53 5.01 -2.49
C SER A 22 12.22 5.79 -3.75
N LYS A 23 13.16 5.82 -4.71
CA LYS A 23 12.94 6.48 -6.00
C LYS A 23 11.75 5.77 -6.63
N GLU A 24 10.71 6.54 -6.94
CA GLU A 24 9.64 6.02 -7.77
C GLU A 24 10.21 5.68 -9.14
N PRO A 25 9.72 4.59 -9.77
CA PRO A 25 10.19 4.22 -11.10
C PRO A 25 9.94 5.39 -12.07
N ASP A 26 10.95 5.70 -12.86
CA ASP A 26 10.94 6.81 -13.83
C ASP A 26 9.92 6.55 -14.95
N ASN A 27 9.67 5.26 -15.25
CA ASN A 27 8.68 4.80 -16.20
C ASN A 27 7.50 4.13 -15.48
N LYS A 28 6.42 4.88 -15.25
CA LYS A 28 5.15 4.33 -14.72
C LYS A 28 4.18 4.08 -15.87
N THR A 29 3.69 2.85 -15.98
CA THR A 29 2.60 2.50 -16.90
C THR A 29 1.35 2.23 -16.09
N SER A 30 0.30 3.04 -16.29
CA SER A 30 -0.98 2.83 -15.61
C SER A 30 -1.59 1.48 -16.00
N VAL A 31 -2.28 0.87 -15.04
CA VAL A 31 -2.83 -0.47 -15.16
C VAL A 31 -4.33 -0.40 -15.01
N ASP A 32 -5.05 -0.98 -15.98
CA ASP A 32 -6.49 -1.14 -15.86
C ASP A 32 -6.83 -2.18 -14.79
N TYR A 33 -7.76 -1.81 -13.91
CA TYR A 33 -8.27 -2.68 -12.86
C TYR A 33 -9.76 -2.41 -12.61
N THR A 34 -10.40 -3.36 -11.95
CA THR A 34 -11.77 -3.24 -11.46
C THR A 34 -11.79 -3.59 -9.98
N VAL A 35 -12.52 -2.80 -9.19
CA VAL A 35 -12.81 -3.16 -7.80
C VAL A 35 -13.94 -4.17 -7.82
N VAL A 36 -13.69 -5.36 -7.25
CA VAL A 36 -14.66 -6.46 -7.25
C VAL A 36 -15.20 -6.69 -5.85
N GLU A 37 -16.51 -6.95 -5.78
CA GLU A 37 -17.18 -7.27 -4.53
C GLU A 37 -16.94 -8.73 -4.14
N ASN A 38 -17.14 -9.04 -2.85
CA ASN A 38 -16.95 -10.39 -2.32
C ASN A 38 -17.76 -11.46 -3.09
N ALA A 39 -18.93 -11.11 -3.63
CA ALA A 39 -19.79 -12.01 -4.39
C ALA A 39 -19.14 -12.57 -5.66
N ASP A 40 -18.26 -11.81 -6.32
CA ASP A 40 -17.67 -12.18 -7.62
C ASP A 40 -16.30 -12.87 -7.51
N LEU A 41 -15.79 -13.03 -6.29
CA LEU A 41 -14.48 -13.63 -6.06
C LEU A 41 -14.50 -15.17 -6.22
N PRO A 42 -13.39 -15.79 -6.61
CA PRO A 42 -13.23 -17.24 -6.49
C PRO A 42 -13.45 -17.71 -5.06
N GLU A 43 -14.13 -18.84 -4.84
CA GLU A 43 -14.46 -19.34 -3.49
C GLU A 43 -13.25 -19.50 -2.57
N GLU A 44 -12.13 -19.97 -3.11
CA GLU A 44 -10.89 -20.15 -2.35
C GLU A 44 -10.36 -18.80 -1.83
N LEU A 45 -10.40 -17.77 -2.67
CA LEU A 45 -10.00 -16.42 -2.30
C LEU A 45 -10.95 -15.83 -1.24
N LYS A 46 -12.26 -16.04 -1.37
CA LYS A 46 -13.23 -15.62 -0.35
C LYS A 46 -12.93 -16.23 1.02
N LYS A 47 -12.72 -17.54 1.06
CA LYS A 47 -12.39 -18.27 2.29
C LYS A 47 -11.09 -17.74 2.90
N LEU A 48 -10.09 -17.45 2.06
CA LEU A 48 -8.81 -16.90 2.52
C LEU A 48 -8.98 -15.50 3.14
N ILE A 49 -9.75 -14.62 2.50
CA ILE A 49 -10.06 -13.28 3.02
C ILE A 49 -10.80 -13.41 4.35
N GLU A 50 -11.85 -14.22 4.41
CA GLU A 50 -12.66 -14.40 5.61
C GLU A 50 -11.82 -14.93 6.78
N SER A 51 -10.90 -15.87 6.52
CA SER A 51 -10.02 -16.45 7.55
C SER A 51 -8.99 -15.48 8.12
N LYS A 52 -8.70 -14.38 7.41
CA LYS A 52 -7.65 -13.41 7.75
C LYS A 52 -8.17 -12.02 8.07
N LYS A 53 -9.48 -11.76 7.94
CA LYS A 53 -10.09 -10.42 7.97
C LYS A 53 -9.80 -9.63 9.24
N ASP A 54 -9.57 -10.31 10.35
CA ASP A 54 -9.29 -9.71 11.66
C ASP A 54 -7.88 -9.09 11.71
N LYS A 55 -6.99 -9.46 10.78
CA LYS A 55 -5.61 -8.98 10.70
C LYS A 55 -5.38 -8.18 9.43
N VAL A 56 -4.33 -7.35 9.44
CA VAL A 56 -3.84 -6.73 8.22
C VAL A 56 -3.40 -7.83 7.26
N MET A 57 -3.94 -7.83 6.05
CA MET A 57 -3.58 -8.79 5.01
C MET A 57 -3.25 -8.05 3.72
N ARG A 58 -2.23 -8.57 3.04
CA ARG A 58 -1.82 -8.15 1.71
C ARG A 58 -1.42 -9.40 0.97
N LEU A 59 -2.17 -9.75 -0.07
CA LEU A 59 -1.90 -10.95 -0.83
C LEU A 59 -2.33 -10.78 -2.27
N THR A 60 -1.72 -11.61 -3.12
CA THR A 60 -2.04 -11.72 -4.53
C THR A 60 -2.50 -13.13 -4.79
N TYR A 61 -3.60 -13.27 -5.54
CA TYR A 61 -4.14 -14.54 -5.99
C TYR A 61 -4.28 -14.52 -7.50
N THR A 62 -3.55 -15.38 -8.20
CA THR A 62 -3.49 -15.37 -9.66
C THR A 62 -4.16 -16.62 -10.21
N THR A 63 -5.15 -16.43 -11.07
CA THR A 63 -5.80 -17.50 -11.84
C THR A 63 -5.19 -17.60 -13.24
N LYS A 64 -5.78 -18.43 -14.11
CA LYS A 64 -5.37 -18.52 -15.51
C LYS A 64 -5.52 -17.20 -16.26
N ASP A 65 -6.55 -16.42 -15.94
CA ASP A 65 -6.96 -15.26 -16.74
C ASP A 65 -6.80 -13.93 -15.99
N TYR A 66 -6.78 -13.95 -14.64
CA TYR A 66 -6.80 -12.72 -13.83
C TYR A 66 -5.83 -12.77 -12.65
N THR A 67 -5.36 -11.60 -12.25
CA THR A 67 -4.68 -11.38 -10.98
C THR A 67 -5.59 -10.60 -10.04
N TYR A 68 -5.77 -11.13 -8.83
CA TYR A 68 -6.51 -10.48 -7.75
C TYR A 68 -5.54 -9.97 -6.71
N VAL A 69 -5.58 -8.66 -6.43
CA VAL A 69 -4.80 -8.04 -5.36
C VAL A 69 -5.76 -7.72 -4.21
N VAL A 70 -5.46 -8.27 -3.03
CA VAL A 70 -6.28 -8.08 -1.83
C VAL A 70 -5.50 -7.25 -0.82
N ALA A 71 -6.14 -6.21 -0.29
CA ALA A 71 -5.67 -5.47 0.87
C ALA A 71 -6.78 -5.39 1.92
N GLY A 72 -6.49 -5.90 3.11
CA GLY A 72 -7.36 -5.79 4.29
C GLY A 72 -6.62 -5.12 5.43
N TYR A 73 -7.30 -4.27 6.18
CA TYR A 73 -6.69 -3.48 7.27
C TYR A 73 -6.98 -4.02 8.68
N GLY A 74 -7.45 -5.27 8.78
CA GLY A 74 -7.82 -5.88 10.07
C GLY A 74 -9.08 -5.28 10.68
N THR A 75 -9.39 -5.69 11.90
CA THR A 75 -10.53 -5.18 12.66
C THR A 75 -10.41 -3.68 12.91
N ARG A 76 -11.51 -2.96 12.72
CA ARG A 76 -11.70 -1.57 13.13
C ARG A 76 -12.93 -1.49 14.03
N GLU A 77 -12.78 -0.91 15.21
CA GLU A 77 -13.83 -0.88 16.25
C GLU A 77 -15.00 0.06 15.92
N THR A 78 -14.92 0.79 14.79
CA THR A 78 -15.98 1.70 14.36
C THR A 78 -16.30 1.57 12.87
N SER A 79 -17.48 2.06 12.48
CA SER A 79 -17.80 2.35 11.08
C SER A 79 -17.07 3.61 10.56
N GLY A 80 -17.23 3.90 9.26
CA GLY A 80 -16.73 5.14 8.63
C GLY A 80 -15.35 5.00 7.97
N TYR A 81 -14.74 3.83 8.00
CA TYR A 81 -13.51 3.56 7.25
C TYR A 81 -13.79 3.29 5.78
N SER A 82 -12.98 3.88 4.90
CA SER A 82 -13.01 3.67 3.45
C SER A 82 -11.61 3.40 2.93
N ILE A 83 -11.47 2.56 1.91
CA ILE A 83 -10.18 2.31 1.25
C ILE A 83 -10.18 3.05 -0.08
N LYS A 84 -9.19 3.93 -0.27
CA LYS A 84 -8.98 4.66 -1.52
C LYS A 84 -7.84 4.03 -2.28
N VAL A 85 -8.08 3.79 -3.58
CA VAL A 85 -7.02 3.48 -4.54
C VAL A 85 -6.48 4.80 -5.06
N ASN A 86 -5.21 5.10 -4.80
CA ASN A 86 -4.57 6.31 -5.31
C ASN A 86 -3.98 6.06 -6.70
N ASP A 87 -3.29 4.94 -6.88
CA ASP A 87 -2.62 4.61 -8.13
C ASP A 87 -2.38 3.09 -8.23
N VAL A 88 -2.43 2.58 -9.46
CA VAL A 88 -2.11 1.20 -9.80
C VAL A 88 -1.33 1.23 -11.11
N TYR A 89 -0.06 0.85 -11.04
CA TYR A 89 0.85 0.98 -12.17
C TYR A 89 1.96 -0.05 -12.14
N THR A 90 2.47 -0.38 -13.31
CA THR A 90 3.68 -1.18 -13.47
C THR A 90 4.89 -0.24 -13.58
N GLY A 91 5.94 -0.53 -12.81
CA GLY A 91 7.27 0.06 -12.98
C GLY A 91 8.23 -0.93 -13.63
N ASP A 92 9.53 -0.78 -13.38
CA ASP A 92 10.57 -1.55 -14.10
C ASP A 92 10.40 -3.07 -14.03
N ASN A 93 9.89 -3.64 -12.93
CA ASN A 93 9.70 -5.11 -12.77
C ASN A 93 8.60 -5.48 -11.74
N ALA A 94 7.72 -4.55 -11.39
CA ALA A 94 6.74 -4.78 -10.35
C ALA A 94 5.45 -3.98 -10.57
N LEU A 95 4.35 -4.58 -10.13
CA LEU A 95 3.06 -3.94 -10.02
C LEU A 95 2.98 -3.22 -8.68
N TYR A 96 2.87 -1.90 -8.73
CA TYR A 96 2.72 -1.05 -7.57
C TYR A 96 1.24 -0.77 -7.32
N ILE A 97 0.83 -0.96 -6.06
CA ILE A 97 -0.55 -0.81 -5.61
C ILE A 97 -0.55 0.21 -4.48
N ASP A 98 -0.98 1.44 -4.78
CA ASP A 98 -1.04 2.55 -3.82
C ASP A 98 -2.45 2.67 -3.24
N LEU A 99 -2.56 2.32 -1.96
CA LEU A 99 -3.83 2.25 -1.23
C LEU A 99 -3.73 2.99 0.08
N ASN A 100 -4.72 3.85 0.35
CA ASN A 100 -4.85 4.52 1.63
C ASN A 100 -6.14 4.11 2.33
N LEU A 101 -6.03 3.84 3.63
CA LEU A 101 -7.18 3.73 4.52
C LEU A 101 -7.55 5.14 4.98
N ILE A 102 -8.76 5.56 4.66
CA ILE A 102 -9.36 6.81 5.10
C ILE A 102 -10.25 6.48 6.29
N GLY A 103 -9.94 7.04 7.45
CA GLY A 103 -10.80 6.96 8.63
C GLY A 103 -11.97 7.94 8.55
N PRO A 104 -12.96 7.79 9.46
CA PRO A 104 -14.05 8.75 9.59
C PRO A 104 -13.52 10.17 9.85
N ALA A 105 -14.22 11.17 9.33
CA ALA A 105 -13.85 12.56 9.55
C ALA A 105 -14.01 12.97 11.02
N ALA A 106 -13.27 13.99 11.45
CA ALA A 106 -13.40 14.52 12.81
C ALA A 106 -14.84 15.02 13.05
N GLY A 107 -15.53 14.42 14.03
CA GLY A 107 -16.92 14.73 14.34
C GLY A 107 -17.97 14.00 13.49
N GLU A 108 -17.55 13.09 12.60
CA GLU A 108 -18.46 12.18 11.91
C GLU A 108 -19.08 11.21 12.90
N ALA A 109 -20.40 11.02 12.81
CA ALA A 109 -21.09 10.02 13.61
C ALA A 109 -20.70 8.62 13.12
N VAL A 110 -20.08 7.83 14.01
CA VAL A 110 -19.70 6.45 13.74
C VAL A 110 -20.43 5.51 14.68
N ASN A 111 -20.64 4.28 14.24
CA ASN A 111 -21.16 3.21 15.06
C ASN A 111 -19.98 2.44 15.66
N GLU A 112 -20.03 2.15 16.95
CA GLU A 112 -19.06 1.30 17.66
C GLU A 112 -19.37 -0.18 17.37
N ILE A 113 -19.02 -0.61 16.17
CA ILE A 113 -19.15 -1.98 15.69
C ILE A 113 -17.84 -2.41 15.05
N ASP A 114 -17.48 -3.68 15.24
CA ASP A 114 -16.33 -4.26 14.55
C ASP A 114 -16.60 -4.29 13.04
N THR A 115 -15.73 -3.62 12.29
CA THR A 115 -15.71 -3.61 10.83
C THR A 115 -14.41 -4.16 10.28
N TYR A 116 -14.45 -4.64 9.04
CA TYR A 116 -13.33 -5.31 8.37
C TYR A 116 -13.12 -4.70 6.98
N PRO A 117 -12.50 -3.50 6.89
CA PRO A 117 -12.24 -2.85 5.61
C PRO A 117 -11.29 -3.72 4.76
N VAL A 118 -11.82 -4.20 3.64
CA VAL A 118 -11.11 -5.01 2.64
C VAL A 118 -11.44 -4.48 1.24
N ILE A 119 -10.43 -4.37 0.39
CA ILE A 119 -10.57 -4.10 -1.04
C ILE A 119 -9.95 -5.23 -1.84
N VAL A 120 -10.58 -5.58 -2.96
CA VAL A 120 -10.03 -6.53 -3.93
C VAL A 120 -10.02 -5.89 -5.31
N LEU A 121 -8.84 -5.80 -5.90
CA LEU A 121 -8.63 -5.32 -7.26
C LEU A 121 -8.47 -6.54 -8.18
N LYS A 122 -9.21 -6.55 -9.28
CA LYS A 122 -9.10 -7.55 -10.34
C LYS A 122 -8.51 -6.88 -11.58
N MET A 123 -7.54 -7.52 -12.19
CA MET A 123 -6.92 -7.09 -13.44
C MET A 123 -6.55 -8.31 -14.30
N GLU A 124 -6.21 -8.08 -15.56
CA GLU A 124 -5.65 -9.11 -16.44
C GLU A 124 -4.47 -9.82 -15.76
N ARG A 125 -4.27 -11.11 -16.06
CA ARG A 125 -3.18 -11.90 -15.47
C ARG A 125 -1.84 -11.16 -15.57
N ARG A 126 -1.20 -11.02 -14.40
CA ARG A 126 0.13 -10.47 -14.19
C ARG A 126 1.01 -11.50 -13.50
N GLU A 127 2.26 -11.61 -13.95
CA GLU A 127 3.28 -12.49 -13.35
C GLU A 127 4.36 -11.72 -12.59
N GLU A 128 4.38 -10.39 -12.73
CA GLU A 128 5.26 -9.49 -11.99
C GLU A 128 4.98 -9.53 -10.47
N SER A 129 5.98 -9.19 -9.68
CA SER A 129 5.83 -9.09 -8.22
C SER A 129 4.94 -7.90 -7.86
N VAL A 130 4.10 -8.06 -6.83
CA VAL A 130 3.22 -6.99 -6.35
C VAL A 130 3.85 -6.28 -5.16
N VAL A 131 3.95 -4.96 -5.24
CA VAL A 131 4.47 -4.07 -4.19
C VAL A 131 3.36 -3.14 -3.71
N PHE A 132 2.99 -3.25 -2.45
CA PHE A 132 2.00 -2.37 -1.83
C PHE A 132 2.68 -1.09 -1.33
N LYS A 133 2.25 0.06 -1.85
CA LYS A 133 2.63 1.38 -1.34
C LYS A 133 1.65 1.81 -0.24
N MET A 134 2.18 2.44 0.80
CA MET A 134 1.48 2.85 2.02
C MET A 134 1.98 4.23 2.46
#